data_AF-A0A060C193-F1
#
_entry.id   AF-A0A060C193-F1
#
_cell.length_a   1.000
_cell.length_b   1.000
_cell.length_c   1.000
_cell.angle_alpha   90.00
_cell.angle_beta   90.00
_cell.angle_gamma   90.00
#
_symmetry.space_group_name_H-M   'P 1'
#
loop_
_entity.id
_entity.type
_entity.pdbx_description
1 polymer ?
#
loop_
_entity_poly.entity_id
_entity_poly.type
_entity_poly.pdbx_seq_one_letter_code
_entity_poly.pdbx_strand_id
1 'polypeptide(L)'
;DGPTNGGCSNCRGVLKINDDGSYSRTVDYWALAQVSKFVRPGSVRIASSVPSSGDLSDVAFTTPDGDHVLSSTTPPTSSRASTSSTATGI
;
A
#
# COMPACT_ATOMS: atom_id res chain seq x y z
N ASP A 1 -14.66 10.38 15.82
CA ASP A 1 -13.32 10.95 15.98
C ASP A 1 -12.92 10.78 17.43
N GLY A 2 -11.70 10.28 17.67
CA GLY A 2 -11.28 9.81 19.00
C GLY A 2 -11.10 10.94 20.01
N PRO A 3 -10.75 10.63 21.27
CA PRO A 3 -10.35 11.64 22.24
C PRO A 3 -9.17 12.44 21.68
N THR A 4 -9.32 13.77 21.64
CA THR A 4 -8.28 14.67 21.13
C THR A 4 -7.43 15.17 22.30
N ASN A 5 -6.11 15.22 22.11
CA ASN A 5 -5.17 15.78 23.08
C ASN A 5 -4.87 17.27 22.82
N GLY A 6 -5.80 17.98 22.17
CA GLY A 6 -5.59 19.35 21.67
C GLY A 6 -4.78 19.43 20.36
N GLY A 7 -4.44 18.29 19.75
CA GLY A 7 -3.78 18.22 18.44
C GLY A 7 -4.76 18.30 17.26
N CYS A 8 -4.50 17.47 16.24
CA CYS A 8 -5.28 17.41 15.01
C CYS A 8 -6.76 17.15 15.26
N SER A 9 -7.63 18.05 14.79
CA SER A 9 -9.08 18.01 15.01
C SER A 9 -9.84 17.09 14.07
N ASN A 10 -9.22 16.66 12.96
CA ASN A 10 -9.84 15.83 11.93
C ASN A 10 -8.99 14.60 11.56
N CYS A 11 -8.05 14.21 12.42
CA CYS A 11 -7.20 13.06 12.15
C CYS A 11 -7.98 11.76 12.28
N ARG A 12 -7.67 10.83 11.40
CA ARG A 12 -8.22 9.48 11.38
C ARG A 12 -7.16 8.49 11.85
N GLY A 13 -7.54 7.59 12.76
CA GLY A 13 -6.69 6.47 13.14
C GLY A 13 -6.61 5.41 12.04
N VAL A 14 -5.57 4.57 12.11
CA VAL A 14 -5.45 3.40 11.22
C VAL A 14 -6.62 2.43 11.46
N LEU A 15 -7.01 2.24 12.72
CA LEU A 15 -8.25 1.57 13.08
C LEU A 15 -9.20 2.58 13.74
N LYS A 16 -10.50 2.37 13.59
CA LYS A 16 -11.53 3.03 14.40
C LYS A 16 -12.06 2.01 15.40
N ILE A 17 -11.89 2.31 16.69
CA ILE A 17 -12.52 1.59 17.79
C ILE A 17 -13.91 2.20 18.01
N ASN A 18 -14.93 1.34 18.11
CA ASN A 18 -16.32 1.72 18.36
C ASN A 18 -16.63 1.64 19.86
N ASP A 19 -17.71 2.29 20.29
CA ASP A 19 -18.08 2.39 21.71
C ASP A 19 -18.41 1.04 22.35
N ASP A 20 -18.84 0.07 21.55
CA ASP A 20 -19.10 -1.33 21.96
C ASP A 20 -17.83 -2.19 22.04
N GLY A 21 -16.65 -1.60 21.83
CA GLY A 21 -15.35 -2.28 21.83
C GLY A 21 -15.01 -3.00 20.53
N SER A 22 -15.90 -3.01 19.53
CA SER A 22 -15.59 -3.51 18.19
C SER A 22 -14.66 -2.56 17.44
N TYR A 23 -14.08 -3.00 16.32
CA TYR A 23 -13.22 -2.16 15.50
C TYR A 23 -13.58 -2.23 14.02
N SER A 24 -13.29 -1.15 13.30
CA SER A 24 -13.38 -1.07 11.85
C SER A 24 -12.05 -0.61 11.25
N ARG A 25 -11.75 -1.13 10.05
CA ARG A 25 -10.52 -0.81 9.29
C ARG A 25 -10.76 0.43 8.45
N THR A 26 -9.87 1.41 8.53
CA THR A 26 -9.95 2.62 7.71
C THR A 26 -9.20 2.44 6.38
N VAL A 27 -9.28 3.42 5.49
CA VAL A 27 -8.48 3.39 4.25
C VAL A 27 -6.98 3.39 4.55
N ASP A 28 -6.55 3.99 5.66
CA ASP A 28 -5.14 4.01 6.09
C ASP A 28 -4.69 2.60 6.50
N TYR A 29 -5.56 1.82 7.16
CA TYR A 29 -5.30 0.40 7.42
C TYR A 29 -5.08 -0.36 6.12
N TRP A 30 -5.96 -0.19 5.14
CA TRP A 30 -5.89 -0.98 3.91
C TRP A 30 -4.68 -0.60 3.06
N ALA A 31 -4.32 0.68 2.98
CA ALA A 31 -3.11 1.13 2.30
C ALA A 31 -1.85 0.50 2.92
N LEU A 32 -1.70 0.56 4.25
CA LEU A 32 -0.57 -0.04 4.94
C LEU A 32 -0.58 -1.57 4.89
N ALA A 33 -1.76 -2.19 5.04
CA ALA A 33 -1.90 -3.64 5.03
C ALA A 33 -1.57 -4.25 3.66
N GLN A 34 -1.93 -3.57 2.57
CA GLN A 34 -1.61 -4.02 1.20
C GLN A 34 -0.09 -4.18 1.02
N VAL A 35 0.68 -3.18 1.46
CA VAL A 35 2.14 -3.17 1.30
C VAL A 35 2.81 -4.07 2.34
N SER A 36 2.52 -3.87 3.63
CA SER A 36 3.21 -4.54 4.75
C SER A 36 2.98 -6.04 4.85
N LYS A 37 1.91 -6.55 4.21
CA LYS A 37 1.66 -7.99 4.12
C LYS A 37 2.77 -8.72 3.36
N PHE A 38 3.36 -8.09 2.36
CA PHE A 38 4.34 -8.72 1.46
C PHE A 38 5.72 -8.07 1.54
N VAL A 39 5.81 -6.78 1.86
CA VAL A 39 7.06 -6.06 2.05
C VAL A 39 7.48 -6.14 3.51
N ARG A 40 8.37 -7.08 3.84
CA ARG A 40 8.86 -7.33 5.20
C ARG A 40 10.10 -6.49 5.51
N PRO A 41 10.46 -6.28 6.78
CA PRO A 41 11.73 -5.64 7.12
C PRO A 41 12.91 -6.32 6.40
N GLY A 42 13.79 -5.51 5.80
CA GLY A 42 14.90 -6.00 4.97
C GLY A 42 14.57 -6.09 3.47
N SER A 43 13.30 -5.94 3.06
CA SER A 43 12.97 -5.75 1.65
C SER A 43 13.64 -4.50 1.09
N VAL A 44 14.15 -4.59 -0.14
CA VAL A 44 14.81 -3.48 -0.84
C VAL A 44 13.95 -3.07 -2.04
N ARG A 45 13.70 -1.77 -2.19
CA ARG A 45 13.04 -1.23 -3.38
C ARG A 45 13.93 -1.47 -4.60
N ILE A 46 13.35 -2.00 -5.67
CA ILE A 46 13.98 -2.14 -6.98
C ILE A 46 13.33 -1.21 -8.01
N ALA A 47 13.97 -1.07 -9.16
CA ALA A 47 13.40 -0.29 -10.25
C ALA A 47 12.10 -0.96 -10.76
N SER A 48 11.10 -0.14 -11.06
CA SER A 48 9.87 -0.53 -11.75
C SER A 48 9.54 0.53 -12.80
N SER A 49 8.75 0.16 -13.81
CA SER A 49 8.32 1.05 -14.87
C SER A 49 6.84 0.81 -15.16
N VAL A 50 6.04 1.87 -15.08
CA VAL A 50 4.63 1.84 -15.48
C VAL A 50 4.45 2.34 -16.92
N PRO A 51 3.46 1.81 -17.66
CA PRO A 51 3.05 2.39 -18.94
C PRO A 51 2.61 3.85 -18.74
N SER A 52 2.89 4.72 -19.71
CA SER A 52 2.67 6.18 -19.66
C SER A 52 1.22 6.64 -19.47
N SER A 53 0.26 5.72 -19.48
CA SER A 53 -1.14 6.01 -19.12
C SER A 53 -1.21 6.23 -17.61
N GLY A 54 -1.47 7.48 -17.20
CA GLY A 54 -1.35 7.99 -15.82
C GLY A 54 -2.29 7.41 -14.77
N ASP A 55 -3.08 6.40 -15.11
CA ASP A 55 -4.08 5.78 -14.23
C ASP A 55 -3.51 4.59 -13.42
N LEU A 56 -2.20 4.32 -13.53
CA LEU A 56 -1.52 3.29 -12.78
C LEU A 56 -0.23 3.86 -12.18
N SER A 57 -0.04 3.63 -10.90
CA SER A 57 1.25 3.84 -10.24
C SER A 57 1.70 2.54 -9.60
N ASP A 58 3.01 2.28 -9.61
CA ASP A 58 3.58 1.11 -8.97
C ASP A 58 4.90 1.39 -8.24
N VAL A 59 5.29 0.41 -7.42
CA VAL A 59 6.61 0.28 -6.84
C VAL A 59 6.90 -1.21 -6.64
N ALA A 60 8.15 -1.62 -6.91
CA ALA A 60 8.59 -3.00 -6.78
C ALA A 60 9.66 -3.17 -5.69
N PHE A 61 9.70 -4.36 -5.09
CA PHE A 61 10.64 -4.74 -4.04
C PHE A 61 11.19 -6.15 -4.26
N THR A 62 12.40 -6.41 -3.78
CA THR A 62 12.92 -7.75 -3.50
C THR A 62 12.85 -8.01 -2.01
N THR A 63 12.27 -9.13 -1.57
CA THR A 63 12.20 -9.53 -0.16
C THR A 63 13.54 -10.12 0.30
N PRO A 64 13.79 -10.22 1.62
CA PRO A 64 14.98 -10.90 2.14
C PRO A 64 15.13 -12.34 1.65
N ASP A 65 14.01 -13.01 1.36
CA ASP A 65 13.96 -14.39 0.87
C ASP A 65 14.14 -14.49 -0.66
N GLY A 66 14.27 -13.35 -1.35
CA GLY A 66 14.50 -13.28 -2.79
C GLY A 66 13.24 -13.16 -3.65
N ASP A 67 12.05 -13.12 -3.05
CA ASP A 67 10.80 -12.93 -3.79
C ASP A 67 10.67 -11.51 -4.34
N HIS A 68 9.92 -11.37 -5.44
CA HIS A 68 9.55 -10.07 -5.99
C HIS A 68 8.12 -9.68 -5.62
N VAL A 69 7.94 -8.46 -5.14
CA VAL A 69 6.64 -7.89 -4.77
C VAL A 69 6.40 -6.64 -5.58
N LEU A 70 5.26 -6.57 -6.27
CA LEU A 70 4.78 -5.37 -6.97
C LEU A 70 3.55 -4.83 -6.26
N SER A 71 3.61 -3.57 -5.82
CA SER A 71 2.46 -2.84 -5.27
C SER A 71 1.96 -1.84 -6.30
N SER A 72 0.68 -1.93 -6.67
CA SER A 72 0.07 -1.09 -7.69
C SER A 72 -1.22 -0.42 -7.19
N THR A 73 -1.50 0.77 -7.68
CA THR A 73 -2.69 1.56 -7.35
C THR A 73 -3.31 2.18 -8.60
N THR A 74 -4.64 2.19 -8.65
CA THR A 74 -5.44 2.84 -9.71
C THR A 74 -6.48 3.79 -9.09
N PRO A 75 -6.97 4.78 -9.85
CA PRO A 75 -8.16 5.54 -9.47
C PRO A 75 -9.40 4.63 -9.29
N PRO A 76 -10.39 5.02 -8.47
CA PRO A 76 -11.56 4.18 -8.16
C PRO A 76 -12.40 3.79 -9.39
N THR A 77 -12.37 4.61 -10.43
CA THR A 77 -13.15 4.43 -11.67
C THR A 77 -12.36 3.75 -12.78
N SER A 78 -11.11 3.35 -12.52
CA SER A 78 -10.21 2.78 -13.52
C SER A 78 -10.03 1.27 -13.26
N SER A 79 -10.13 0.48 -14.33
CA SER A 79 -9.75 -0.93 -14.35
C SER A 79 -8.69 -1.13 -15.43
N ARG A 80 -7.56 -1.74 -15.06
CA ARG A 80 -6.41 -1.89 -15.96
C ARG A 80 -5.75 -3.26 -15.81
N ALA A 81 -5.45 -3.88 -16.94
CA ALA A 81 -4.52 -4.99 -17.00
C ALA A 81 -3.09 -4.45 -17.11
N SER A 82 -2.16 -5.09 -16.40
CA SER A 82 -0.73 -4.78 -16.49
C SER A 82 0.06 -6.06 -16.31
N THR A 83 1.10 -6.22 -17.12
CA THR A 83 2.05 -7.32 -17.03
C THR A 83 3.30 -6.84 -16.30
N SER A 84 3.75 -7.63 -15.34
CA SER A 84 5.05 -7.45 -14.71
C SER A 84 6.02 -8.49 -15.26
N SER A 85 7.26 -8.09 -15.49
CA SER A 85 8.35 -8.97 -15.84
C SER A 85 9.62 -8.48 -15.17
N THR A 86 10.37 -9.40 -14.59
CA THR A 86 11.70 -9.10 -14.08
C THR A 86 12.67 -9.17 -15.25
N ALA A 87 13.26 -8.03 -15.63
CA ALA A 87 14.42 -8.06 -16.51
C ALA A 87 15.57 -8.68 -15.71
N THR A 88 15.96 -9.91 -16.05
CA THR A 88 17.23 -10.45 -15.57
C THR A 88 18.31 -9.71 -16.34
N GLY A 89 18.93 -8.72 -15.71
CA GLY A 89 20.00 -7.96 -16.33
C GLY A 89 21.23 -8.82 -16.58
N ILE A 90 21.68 -8.84 -17.83
CA ILE A 90 23.09 -8.64 -18.20
C ILE A 90 23.14 -7.27 -18.87
#